data_AF-A0A0U3LI42-F1
#
_entry.id   AF-A0A0U3LI42-F1
#
_cell.length_a   1.000
_cell.length_b   1.000
_cell.length_c   1.000
_cell.angle_alpha   90.00
_cell.angle_beta   90.00
_cell.angle_gamma   90.00
#
_symmetry.space_group_name_H-M   'P 1'
#
loop_
_entity.id
_entity.type
_entity.pdbx_description
1 polymer ?
#
loop_
_entity_poly.entity_id
_entity_poly.type
_entity_poly.pdbx_seq_one_letter_code
_entity_poly.pdbx_strand_id
1 'polypeptide(L)'
;MTVDSSSEARLEVPRQSSLGTAAARNLASTTKSAPQMQEITSRWLLRMLPWVETKGGAYRVNRRLSFTVGDGRVEFVQDGAAVRVIPQELGELALLRDFDDVGVLTAIADRCEQRDFRAGETLVERGAAADRLHLVAHGRIGQTSVGNYGDDVTLDVLADGDHFGEHVLLDDDARWTQTATAETAGTLLTLSRTDFAAIVSTSPELRAHLAEFTARSQQRQNHRGEAEIAMSAGHVGEHELPGAFADYELKPREYELSVAQTILRVHTRVADLYNGPMNQTEEQLRLTIEALRERQEHELINNREFGLLHNADFKQRIQPHSGRPTPDDLDELLCRRRGTKFFLAHPRTIAAMGREFNARGLYPDHTDLGGQQVPAWRGVPILPCGKIPITPEKTSSILAMRTGEENQGVIGLRQTGLPDEYEPGLSVRFMGIDEKAIISYLVSTYYSAAILVPDAVGVLENVQIAHWPK
;
A
#
# COMPACT_ATOMS: atom_id res chain seq x y z
N MET A 1 85.50 3.51 34.83
CA MET A 1 84.60 4.64 34.51
C MET A 1 85.47 5.64 33.76
N THR A 2 85.24 5.98 32.50
CA THR A 2 83.99 6.10 31.74
C THR A 2 84.24 5.73 30.27
N VAL A 3 83.20 5.15 29.68
CA VAL A 3 83.08 4.77 28.27
C VAL A 3 82.66 6.01 27.49
N ASP A 4 83.30 6.30 26.36
CA ASP A 4 82.70 7.15 25.33
C ASP A 4 83.18 6.70 23.93
N SER A 5 82.35 5.92 23.25
CA SER A 5 82.44 5.69 21.81
C SER A 5 81.04 5.54 21.24
N SER A 6 80.34 6.66 21.10
CA SER A 6 79.13 6.79 20.30
C SER A 6 79.51 6.82 18.81
N SER A 7 79.38 5.67 18.16
CA SER A 7 79.38 5.55 16.71
C SER A 7 78.03 6.02 16.17
N GLU A 8 77.93 7.27 15.74
CA GLU A 8 76.82 7.73 14.90
C GLU A 8 76.94 7.11 13.51
N ALA A 9 76.18 6.03 13.28
CA ALA A 9 75.93 5.53 11.95
C ALA A 9 75.12 6.57 11.16
N ARG A 10 75.79 7.33 10.29
CA ARG A 10 75.12 8.10 9.24
C ARG A 10 74.36 7.13 8.33
N LEU A 11 73.04 7.10 8.47
CA LEU A 11 72.13 6.49 7.50
C LEU A 11 72.33 7.20 6.15
N GLU A 12 73.04 6.56 5.22
CA GLU A 12 73.09 6.99 3.83
C GLU A 12 71.67 6.95 3.25
N VAL A 13 71.11 8.14 2.98
CA VAL A 13 69.86 8.27 2.22
C VAL A 13 70.12 7.69 0.83
N PRO A 14 69.36 6.69 0.35
CA PRO A 14 69.57 6.12 -0.97
C PRO A 14 69.48 7.22 -2.03
N ARG A 15 70.51 7.40 -2.86
CA ARG A 15 70.46 8.30 -4.02
C ARG A 15 69.32 7.83 -4.94
N GLN A 16 68.18 8.51 -4.86
CA GLN A 16 67.05 8.27 -5.76
C GLN A 16 67.50 8.52 -7.21
N SER A 17 67.49 7.46 -8.02
CA SER A 17 67.90 7.45 -9.43
C SER A 17 66.78 7.82 -10.40
N SER A 18 65.57 8.12 -9.89
CA SER A 18 64.39 8.47 -10.68
C SER A 18 63.46 9.41 -9.91
N LEU A 19 62.62 10.15 -10.64
CA LEU A 19 61.58 11.01 -10.08
C LEU A 19 60.61 10.17 -9.23
N GLY A 20 60.47 10.49 -7.94
CA GLY A 20 59.52 9.80 -7.07
C GLY A 20 58.07 9.96 -7.54
N THR A 21 57.23 8.95 -7.32
CA THR A 21 55.81 8.93 -7.73
C THR A 21 55.00 10.11 -7.17
N ALA A 22 55.37 10.65 -6.01
CA ALA A 22 54.77 11.86 -5.43
C ALA A 22 55.09 13.13 -6.24
N ALA A 23 56.34 13.28 -6.70
CA ALA A 23 56.74 14.40 -7.56
C ALA A 23 56.17 14.25 -8.98
N ALA A 24 56.09 13.02 -9.51
CA ALA A 24 55.42 12.71 -10.77
C ALA A 24 53.92 13.06 -10.72
N ARG A 25 53.25 12.83 -9.58
CA ARG A 25 51.83 13.16 -9.36
C ARG A 25 51.51 14.65 -9.47
N ASN A 26 52.45 15.54 -9.15
CA ASN A 26 52.25 16.99 -9.29
C ASN A 26 52.12 17.42 -10.76
N LEU A 27 52.65 16.63 -11.70
CA LEU A 27 52.59 16.87 -13.14
C LEU A 27 51.66 15.89 -13.88
N ALA A 28 51.19 14.83 -13.22
CA ALA A 28 50.31 13.82 -13.80
C ALA A 28 48.83 14.20 -13.64
N SER A 29 48.06 14.15 -14.73
CA SER A 29 46.60 14.26 -14.67
C SER A 29 46.00 13.00 -14.05
N THR A 30 45.20 13.14 -12.98
CA THR A 30 44.42 12.03 -12.43
C THR A 30 43.12 11.89 -13.22
N THR A 31 42.86 10.70 -13.79
CA THR A 31 41.54 10.36 -14.34
C THR A 31 40.53 10.32 -13.20
N LYS A 32 39.50 11.17 -13.28
CA LYS A 32 38.44 11.25 -12.29
C LYS A 32 37.20 10.52 -12.81
N SER A 33 36.55 9.72 -11.97
CA SER A 33 35.20 9.23 -12.27
C SER A 33 34.18 10.35 -12.04
N ALA A 34 33.01 10.24 -12.67
CA ALA A 34 31.88 11.09 -12.31
C ALA A 34 31.52 10.87 -10.83
N PRO A 35 30.95 11.88 -10.12
CA PRO A 35 30.42 11.72 -8.77
C PRO A 35 29.50 10.49 -8.65
N GLN A 36 29.69 9.70 -7.60
CA GLN A 36 28.90 8.50 -7.32
C GLN A 36 28.02 8.73 -6.09
N MET A 37 26.82 8.15 -6.07
CA MET A 37 25.87 8.27 -4.96
C MET A 37 25.35 6.88 -4.57
N GLN A 38 25.36 6.57 -3.27
CA GLN A 38 24.92 5.27 -2.75
C GLN A 38 23.40 5.06 -2.81
N GLU A 39 22.63 6.15 -2.83
CA GLU A 39 21.16 6.09 -2.82
C GLU A 39 20.54 5.68 -4.16
N ILE A 40 21.34 5.63 -5.25
CA ILE A 40 20.84 5.26 -6.58
C ILE A 40 20.50 3.77 -6.60
N THR A 41 19.24 3.47 -6.89
CA THR A 41 18.72 2.11 -7.06
C THR A 41 18.38 1.83 -8.52
N SER A 42 18.00 0.58 -8.83
CA SER A 42 17.59 0.18 -10.19
C SER A 42 16.29 0.84 -10.66
N ARG A 43 15.50 1.43 -9.74
CA ARG A 43 14.24 2.15 -10.00
C ARG A 43 13.29 1.39 -10.94
N TRP A 44 13.11 0.09 -10.70
CA TRP A 44 12.34 -0.78 -11.59
C TRP A 44 10.90 -0.31 -11.78
N LEU A 45 10.27 0.28 -10.75
CA LEU A 45 8.90 0.75 -10.89
C LEU A 45 8.79 1.87 -11.93
N LEU A 46 9.68 2.88 -11.87
CA LEU A 46 9.66 4.00 -12.82
C LEU A 46 9.91 3.55 -14.26
N ARG A 47 10.73 2.50 -14.45
CA ARG A 47 11.06 1.92 -15.74
C ARG A 47 9.93 1.06 -16.32
N MET A 48 9.17 0.40 -15.45
CA MET A 48 8.13 -0.57 -15.84
C MET A 48 6.73 0.02 -15.94
N LEU A 49 6.47 1.16 -15.31
CA LEU A 49 5.19 1.85 -15.38
C LEU A 49 4.99 2.54 -16.75
N PRO A 50 3.89 2.26 -17.46
CA PRO A 50 3.46 3.07 -18.58
C PRO A 50 2.99 4.44 -18.08
N TRP A 51 3.47 5.51 -18.72
CA TRP A 51 3.18 6.88 -18.30
C TRP A 51 2.12 7.53 -19.20
N VAL A 52 1.04 8.02 -18.60
CA VAL A 52 -0.04 8.77 -19.25
C VAL A 52 0.12 10.27 -19.00
N GLU A 53 -0.15 11.06 -20.04
CA GLU A 53 -0.03 12.51 -20.00
C GLU A 53 -1.27 13.16 -19.37
N THR A 54 -1.04 14.04 -18.38
CA THR A 54 -2.11 14.66 -17.58
C THR A 54 -2.11 16.17 -17.77
N LYS A 55 -2.57 16.64 -18.93
CA LYS A 55 -2.51 18.07 -19.32
C LYS A 55 -3.30 19.00 -18.41
N GLY A 56 -4.36 18.50 -17.76
CA GLY A 56 -5.22 19.25 -16.86
C GLY A 56 -4.81 19.22 -15.37
N GLY A 57 -3.68 18.61 -15.03
CA GLY A 57 -3.22 18.48 -13.63
C GLY A 57 -3.95 17.41 -12.79
N ALA A 58 -5.07 16.86 -13.29
CA ALA A 58 -5.80 15.76 -12.67
C ALA A 58 -6.21 14.68 -13.70
N TYR A 59 -6.27 13.43 -13.27
CA TYR A 59 -6.72 12.27 -14.05
C TYR A 59 -7.90 11.60 -13.35
N ARG A 60 -9.06 11.52 -14.02
CA ARG A 60 -10.27 10.90 -13.47
C ARG A 60 -10.41 9.47 -13.95
N VAL A 61 -10.59 8.53 -13.02
CA VAL A 61 -10.86 7.12 -13.33
C VAL A 61 -12.36 6.88 -13.24
N ASN A 62 -12.98 6.51 -14.36
CA ASN A 62 -14.40 6.14 -14.41
C ASN A 62 -14.53 4.63 -14.35
N ARG A 63 -15.23 4.12 -13.33
CA ARG A 63 -15.48 2.69 -13.14
C ARG A 63 -16.98 2.39 -13.21
N ARG A 64 -17.26 1.12 -13.51
CA ARG A 64 -18.59 0.54 -13.33
C ARG A 64 -18.76 0.18 -11.86
N LEU A 65 -19.93 0.43 -11.30
CA LEU A 65 -20.26 -0.03 -9.96
C LEU A 65 -20.52 -1.55 -10.01
N SER A 66 -19.78 -2.33 -9.23
CA SER A 66 -20.02 -3.78 -9.07
C SER A 66 -19.84 -4.16 -7.60
N PHE A 67 -20.89 -4.68 -6.99
CA PHE A 67 -20.93 -5.20 -5.62
C PHE A 67 -21.79 -6.47 -5.59
N THR A 68 -21.60 -7.31 -4.58
CA THR A 68 -22.30 -8.59 -4.44
C THR A 68 -23.20 -8.56 -3.22
N VAL A 69 -24.52 -8.42 -3.43
CA VAL A 69 -25.48 -8.50 -2.33
C VAL A 69 -25.85 -9.95 -2.04
N GLY A 70 -25.94 -10.30 -0.76
CA GLY A 70 -26.51 -11.54 -0.24
C GLY A 70 -25.50 -12.60 0.21
N ASP A 71 -24.22 -12.27 0.37
CA ASP A 71 -23.18 -13.20 0.83
C ASP A 71 -22.83 -13.08 2.33
N GLY A 72 -23.50 -12.16 3.05
CA GLY A 72 -23.29 -11.89 4.47
C GLY A 72 -22.08 -10.99 4.78
N ARG A 73 -21.40 -10.46 3.75
CA ARG A 73 -20.18 -9.65 3.90
C ARG A 73 -20.36 -8.26 3.33
N VAL A 74 -19.91 -7.27 4.08
CA VAL A 74 -20.05 -5.86 3.70
C VAL A 74 -18.92 -5.46 2.75
N GLU A 75 -19.25 -4.92 1.57
CA GLU A 75 -18.24 -4.32 0.68
C GLU A 75 -17.99 -2.81 0.95
N PHE A 76 -16.76 -2.37 0.64
CA PHE A 76 -16.28 -1.01 0.89
C PHE A 76 -15.70 -0.38 -0.38
N VAL A 77 -15.85 0.94 -0.51
CA VAL A 77 -15.14 1.77 -1.49
C VAL A 77 -13.95 2.42 -0.83
N GLN A 78 -12.78 2.28 -1.45
CA GLN A 78 -11.54 2.91 -1.03
C GLN A 78 -11.15 4.06 -1.97
N ASP A 79 -11.04 5.26 -1.40
CA ASP A 79 -10.53 6.46 -2.07
C ASP A 79 -9.30 6.98 -1.33
N GLY A 80 -8.11 6.63 -1.81
CA GLY A 80 -6.86 6.97 -1.13
C GLY A 80 -6.76 6.24 0.21
N ALA A 81 -6.61 7.03 1.27
CA ALA A 81 -6.64 6.55 2.65
C ALA A 81 -8.05 6.48 3.24
N ALA A 82 -9.06 7.08 2.59
CA ALA A 82 -10.43 7.11 3.09
C ALA A 82 -11.17 5.85 2.64
N VAL A 83 -11.80 5.18 3.60
CA VAL A 83 -12.63 4.00 3.38
C VAL A 83 -14.08 4.36 3.69
N ARG A 84 -15.01 3.93 2.85
CA ARG A 84 -16.45 4.09 3.06
C ARG A 84 -17.18 2.78 2.77
N VAL A 85 -18.21 2.46 3.52
CA VAL A 85 -19.10 1.33 3.20
C VAL A 85 -19.98 1.70 2.02
N ILE A 86 -20.24 0.74 1.13
CA ILE A 86 -21.22 0.92 0.06
C ILE A 86 -22.61 0.94 0.71
N PRO A 87 -23.45 1.97 0.51
CA PRO A 87 -24.74 2.08 1.20
C PRO A 87 -25.61 0.82 1.11
N GLN A 88 -25.70 0.22 -0.08
CA GLN A 88 -26.49 -0.99 -0.33
C GLN A 88 -26.01 -2.21 0.45
N GLU A 89 -24.72 -2.29 0.77
CA GLU A 89 -24.09 -3.42 1.49
C GLU A 89 -24.38 -3.40 2.98
N LEU A 90 -24.90 -2.29 3.51
CA LEU A 90 -25.41 -2.24 4.88
C LEU A 90 -26.60 -3.20 5.07
N GLY A 91 -27.27 -3.62 4.01
CA GLY A 91 -28.31 -4.65 4.04
C GLY A 91 -27.82 -6.05 4.42
N GLU A 92 -26.51 -6.30 4.43
CA GLU A 92 -25.95 -7.56 4.93
C GLU A 92 -26.08 -7.70 6.46
N LEU A 93 -26.18 -6.56 7.16
CA LEU A 93 -26.49 -6.52 8.59
C LEU A 93 -27.90 -7.04 8.82
N ALA A 94 -28.09 -7.96 9.76
CA ALA A 94 -29.40 -8.54 10.05
C ALA A 94 -30.49 -7.48 10.36
N LEU A 95 -30.11 -6.35 10.97
CA LEU A 95 -30.95 -5.24 11.39
C LEU A 95 -31.42 -4.36 10.23
N LEU A 96 -30.74 -4.41 9.08
CA LEU A 96 -31.05 -3.65 7.87
C LEU A 96 -31.36 -4.56 6.67
N ARG A 97 -31.43 -5.87 6.90
CA ARG A 97 -31.74 -6.84 5.86
C ARG A 97 -33.12 -6.58 5.28
N ASP A 98 -33.22 -6.59 3.95
CA ASP A 98 -34.45 -6.28 3.20
C ASP A 98 -34.92 -4.82 3.35
N PHE A 99 -34.03 -3.89 3.72
CA PHE A 99 -34.32 -2.45 3.73
C PHE A 99 -33.79 -1.77 2.46
N ASP A 100 -34.70 -1.29 1.60
CA ASP A 100 -34.36 -0.85 0.24
C ASP A 100 -34.14 0.68 0.06
N ASP A 101 -34.35 1.49 1.10
CA ASP A 101 -34.19 2.95 0.98
C ASP A 101 -32.70 3.35 0.95
N VAL A 102 -32.18 3.47 -0.27
CA VAL A 102 -30.80 3.88 -0.55
C VAL A 102 -30.45 5.24 0.06
N GLY A 103 -31.40 6.16 0.17
CA GLY A 103 -31.17 7.49 0.75
C GLY A 103 -30.85 7.41 2.24
N VAL A 104 -31.63 6.61 2.97
CA VAL A 104 -31.39 6.35 4.40
C VAL A 104 -30.13 5.51 4.61
N LEU A 105 -29.91 4.47 3.80
CA LEU A 105 -28.67 3.69 3.85
C LEU A 105 -27.43 4.55 3.59
N THR A 106 -27.50 5.51 2.67
CA THR A 106 -26.42 6.47 2.41
C THR A 106 -26.17 7.34 3.64
N ALA A 107 -27.22 7.80 4.31
CA ALA A 107 -27.09 8.60 5.52
C ALA A 107 -26.47 7.81 6.69
N ILE A 108 -26.65 6.49 6.75
CA ILE A 108 -25.97 5.59 7.70
C ILE A 108 -24.51 5.45 7.32
N ALA A 109 -24.22 5.12 6.05
CA ALA A 109 -22.86 4.97 5.53
C ALA A 109 -21.99 6.22 5.75
N ASP A 110 -22.56 7.41 5.54
CA ASP A 110 -21.87 8.69 5.73
C ASP A 110 -21.55 9.01 7.21
N ARG A 111 -22.19 8.36 8.17
CA ARG A 111 -21.89 8.48 9.62
C ARG A 111 -20.95 7.40 10.14
N CYS A 112 -20.52 6.47 9.30
CA CYS A 112 -19.49 5.51 9.68
C CYS A 112 -18.12 6.20 9.76
N GLU A 113 -17.48 6.14 10.93
CA GLU A 113 -16.16 6.71 11.18
C GLU A 113 -15.06 5.68 10.97
N GLN A 114 -14.05 6.02 10.17
CA GLN A 114 -12.87 5.19 9.95
C GLN A 114 -11.94 5.18 11.17
N ARG A 115 -11.47 3.99 11.57
CA ARG A 115 -10.46 3.78 12.61
C ARG A 115 -9.43 2.74 12.16
N ASP A 116 -8.17 3.17 12.06
CA ASP A 116 -7.04 2.26 11.83
C ASP A 116 -6.58 1.62 13.15
N PHE A 117 -6.09 0.38 13.09
CA PHE A 117 -5.61 -0.38 14.24
C PHE A 117 -4.31 -1.16 13.94
N ARG A 118 -3.58 -1.49 15.00
CA ARG A 118 -2.29 -2.23 14.90
C ARG A 118 -2.43 -3.69 15.30
N ALA A 119 -1.55 -4.54 14.79
CA ALA A 119 -1.44 -5.92 15.25
C ALA A 119 -1.17 -5.98 16.77
N GLY A 120 -1.90 -6.84 17.47
CA GLY A 120 -1.87 -7.00 18.92
C GLY A 120 -2.73 -5.99 19.70
N GLU A 121 -3.36 -5.02 19.04
CA GLU A 121 -4.27 -4.07 19.70
C GLU A 121 -5.58 -4.76 20.11
N THR A 122 -6.00 -4.58 21.37
CA THR A 122 -7.33 -4.97 21.82
C THR A 122 -8.34 -3.91 21.39
N LEU A 123 -9.22 -4.28 20.46
CA LEU A 123 -10.21 -3.38 19.86
C LEU A 123 -11.41 -3.18 20.79
N VAL A 124 -11.87 -4.27 21.39
CA VAL A 124 -12.94 -4.28 22.41
C VAL A 124 -12.60 -5.30 23.49
N GLU A 125 -12.98 -5.00 24.73
CA GLU A 125 -12.73 -5.84 25.88
C GLU A 125 -14.04 -6.40 26.43
N ARG A 126 -14.06 -7.71 26.73
CA ARG A 126 -15.23 -8.37 27.32
C ARG A 126 -15.68 -7.65 28.60
N GLY A 127 -16.98 -7.43 28.72
CA GLY A 127 -17.63 -6.81 29.86
C GLY A 127 -17.59 -5.28 29.85
N ALA A 128 -16.79 -4.65 28.97
CA ALA A 128 -16.87 -3.21 28.75
C ALA A 128 -18.23 -2.82 28.14
N ALA A 129 -18.65 -1.58 28.40
CA ALA A 129 -19.84 -1.03 27.75
C ALA A 129 -19.63 -1.01 26.23
N ALA A 130 -20.62 -1.50 25.50
CA ALA A 130 -20.61 -1.50 24.05
C ALA A 130 -21.55 -0.39 23.57
N ASP A 131 -21.10 0.50 22.69
CA ASP A 131 -21.89 1.58 22.11
C ASP A 131 -21.71 1.76 20.59
N ARG A 132 -20.97 0.86 19.94
CA ARG A 132 -20.58 0.96 18.54
C ARG A 132 -20.70 -0.38 17.81
N LEU A 133 -21.17 -0.31 16.57
CA LEU A 133 -21.02 -1.36 15.56
C LEU A 133 -19.64 -1.22 14.91
N HIS A 134 -18.99 -2.34 14.62
CA HIS A 134 -17.70 -2.40 13.91
C HIS A 134 -17.85 -3.21 12.62
N LEU A 135 -17.46 -2.59 11.50
CA LEU A 135 -17.38 -3.21 10.17
C LEU A 135 -15.90 -3.36 9.81
N VAL A 136 -15.45 -4.58 9.53
CA VAL A 136 -14.06 -4.89 9.23
C VAL A 136 -13.78 -4.60 7.76
N ALA A 137 -13.26 -3.41 7.47
CA ALA A 137 -12.87 -3.07 6.11
C ALA A 137 -11.61 -3.83 5.67
N HIS A 138 -10.64 -3.96 6.59
CA HIS A 138 -9.42 -4.69 6.32
C HIS A 138 -8.74 -5.17 7.60
N GLY A 139 -8.16 -6.36 7.54
CA GLY A 139 -7.35 -6.95 8.61
C GLY A 139 -8.02 -8.16 9.23
N ARG A 140 -7.28 -8.87 10.09
CA ARG A 140 -7.77 -10.05 10.81
C ARG A 140 -7.91 -9.76 12.29
N ILE A 141 -9.05 -10.14 12.86
CA ILE A 141 -9.40 -9.92 14.26
C ILE A 141 -9.81 -11.25 14.89
N GLY A 142 -9.07 -11.69 15.90
CA GLY A 142 -9.42 -12.85 16.69
C GLY A 142 -10.39 -12.46 17.82
N GLN A 143 -11.46 -13.23 17.98
CA GLN A 143 -12.39 -13.09 19.10
C GLN A 143 -12.18 -14.21 20.12
N THR A 144 -11.93 -13.82 21.37
CA THR A 144 -11.72 -14.76 22.48
C THR A 144 -12.75 -14.54 23.58
N SER A 145 -13.04 -15.61 24.32
CA SER A 145 -13.84 -15.53 25.54
C SER A 145 -13.38 -16.57 26.55
N VAL A 146 -13.55 -16.28 27.83
CA VAL A 146 -13.22 -17.21 28.92
C VAL A 146 -14.17 -18.41 28.89
N GLY A 147 -13.61 -19.60 28.71
CA GLY A 147 -14.32 -20.87 28.80
C GLY A 147 -14.66 -21.26 30.23
N ASN A 148 -15.43 -22.35 30.40
CA ASN A 148 -15.97 -22.79 31.71
C ASN A 148 -14.90 -23.11 32.77
N TYR A 149 -13.63 -23.26 32.37
CA TYR A 149 -12.51 -23.59 33.26
C TYR A 149 -11.51 -22.44 33.46
N GLY A 150 -11.82 -21.24 32.95
CA GLY A 150 -10.96 -20.05 33.11
C GLY A 150 -9.92 -19.85 32.01
N ASP A 151 -9.80 -20.76 31.05
CA ASP A 151 -8.92 -20.61 29.89
C ASP A 151 -9.59 -19.76 28.79
N ASP A 152 -8.79 -18.97 28.07
CA ASP A 152 -9.26 -18.23 26.89
C ASP A 152 -9.53 -19.20 25.73
N VAL A 153 -10.77 -19.21 25.26
CA VAL A 153 -11.22 -20.00 24.11
C VAL A 153 -11.37 -19.05 22.92
N THR A 154 -10.66 -19.34 21.83
CA THR A 154 -10.90 -18.67 20.53
C THR A 154 -12.28 -19.07 20.04
N LEU A 155 -13.16 -18.08 19.87
CA LEU A 155 -14.52 -18.28 19.41
C LEU A 155 -14.62 -18.17 17.90
N ASP A 156 -14.02 -17.11 17.35
CA ASP A 156 -14.10 -16.81 15.92
C ASP A 156 -12.91 -15.97 15.45
N VAL A 157 -12.71 -15.92 14.14
CA VAL A 157 -11.71 -15.07 13.47
C VAL A 157 -12.41 -14.30 12.36
N LEU A 158 -12.56 -12.99 12.58
CA LEU A 158 -13.16 -12.07 11.62
C LEU A 158 -12.09 -11.56 10.64
N ALA A 159 -12.48 -11.44 9.38
CA ALA A 159 -11.66 -10.94 8.28
C ALA A 159 -12.41 -9.85 7.49
N ASP A 160 -11.79 -9.38 6.40
CA ASP A 160 -12.33 -8.36 5.51
C ASP A 160 -13.78 -8.68 5.08
N GLY A 161 -14.69 -7.73 5.30
CA GLY A 161 -16.12 -7.83 5.03
C GLY A 161 -16.97 -8.30 6.22
N ASP A 162 -16.37 -8.86 7.26
CA ASP A 162 -17.11 -9.28 8.45
C ASP A 162 -17.47 -8.08 9.34
N HIS A 163 -18.40 -8.27 10.27
CA HIS A 163 -18.88 -7.23 11.17
C HIS A 163 -19.23 -7.80 12.56
N PHE A 164 -19.20 -6.97 13.59
CA PHE A 164 -19.58 -7.35 14.95
C PHE A 164 -20.10 -6.18 15.77
N GLY A 165 -20.88 -6.48 16.81
CA GLY A 165 -21.51 -5.46 17.66
C GLY A 165 -22.85 -4.97 17.14
N GLU A 166 -23.50 -5.74 16.27
CA GLU A 166 -24.78 -5.37 15.68
C GLU A 166 -25.90 -5.12 16.72
N HIS A 167 -26.01 -6.04 17.68
CA HIS A 167 -26.97 -5.98 18.78
C HIS A 167 -26.81 -4.72 19.66
N VAL A 168 -25.64 -4.10 19.64
CA VAL A 168 -25.32 -2.91 20.42
C VAL A 168 -26.13 -1.70 19.94
N LEU A 169 -26.53 -1.65 18.68
CA LEU A 169 -27.29 -0.52 18.15
C LEU A 169 -28.73 -0.46 18.70
N LEU A 170 -29.25 -1.55 19.27
CA LEU A 170 -30.64 -1.67 19.75
C LEU A 170 -30.76 -1.79 21.28
N ASP A 171 -29.69 -2.13 22.00
CA ASP A 171 -29.73 -2.41 23.45
C ASP A 171 -28.85 -1.43 24.24
N ASP A 172 -29.46 -0.44 24.90
CA ASP A 172 -28.80 0.63 25.66
C ASP A 172 -27.83 0.13 26.76
N ASP A 173 -28.05 -1.07 27.30
CA ASP A 173 -27.21 -1.66 28.36
C ASP A 173 -26.22 -2.72 27.82
N ALA A 174 -26.07 -2.80 26.50
CA ALA A 174 -25.21 -3.77 25.84
C ALA A 174 -23.75 -3.72 26.35
N ARG A 175 -23.18 -4.91 26.56
CA ARG A 175 -21.77 -5.10 26.91
C ARG A 175 -21.14 -6.07 25.94
N TRP A 176 -19.86 -5.87 25.68
CA TRP A 176 -19.10 -6.81 24.86
C TRP A 176 -19.06 -8.18 25.53
N THR A 177 -19.56 -9.21 24.86
CA THR A 177 -19.58 -10.58 25.37
C THR A 177 -18.23 -11.30 25.19
N GLN A 178 -17.34 -10.71 24.40
CA GLN A 178 -16.08 -11.27 23.96
C GLN A 178 -15.02 -10.17 23.88
N THR A 179 -13.75 -10.56 23.91
CA THR A 179 -12.61 -9.68 23.66
C THR A 179 -12.20 -9.84 22.21
N ALA A 180 -12.09 -8.74 21.46
CA ALA A 180 -11.60 -8.77 20.08
C ALA A 180 -10.20 -8.17 20.02
N THR A 181 -9.24 -8.96 19.54
CA THR A 181 -7.83 -8.55 19.42
C THR A 181 -7.40 -8.63 17.97
N ALA A 182 -6.74 -7.58 17.49
CA ALA A 182 -6.21 -7.54 16.13
C ALA A 182 -5.05 -8.53 15.97
N GLU A 183 -5.15 -9.48 15.06
CA GLU A 183 -4.06 -10.38 14.69
C GLU A 183 -3.09 -9.72 13.69
N THR A 184 -3.63 -8.88 12.80
CA THR A 184 -2.87 -8.06 11.85
C THR A 184 -3.19 -6.58 12.05
N ALA A 185 -2.39 -5.67 11.46
CA ALA A 185 -2.83 -4.29 11.31
C ALA A 185 -4.00 -4.22 10.30
N GLY A 186 -4.83 -3.18 10.40
CA GLY A 186 -6.02 -3.06 9.56
C GLY A 186 -6.83 -1.78 9.78
N THR A 187 -8.01 -1.74 9.19
CA THR A 187 -8.94 -0.60 9.22
C THR A 187 -10.37 -1.08 9.50
N LEU A 188 -11.06 -0.39 10.41
CA LEU A 188 -12.48 -0.56 10.73
C LEU A 188 -13.27 0.66 10.30
N LEU A 189 -14.54 0.45 9.97
CA LEU A 189 -15.56 1.49 10.03
C LEU A 189 -16.40 1.27 11.28
N THR A 190 -16.66 2.33 12.03
CA THR A 190 -17.43 2.28 13.27
C THR A 190 -18.66 3.17 13.19
N LEU A 191 -19.80 2.67 13.66
CA LEU A 191 -21.03 3.45 13.74
C LEU A 191 -21.46 3.52 15.21
N SER A 192 -21.59 4.73 15.76
CA SER A 192 -22.05 4.89 17.14
C SER A 192 -23.57 4.69 17.23
N ARG A 193 -24.03 4.15 18.36
CA ARG A 193 -25.45 4.02 18.67
C ARG A 193 -26.16 5.37 18.61
N THR A 194 -25.51 6.43 19.08
CA THR A 194 -26.05 7.81 19.06
C THR A 194 -26.31 8.29 17.64
N ASP A 195 -25.34 8.06 16.74
CA ASP A 195 -25.45 8.44 15.33
C ASP A 195 -26.52 7.64 14.60
N PHE A 196 -26.60 6.34 14.88
CA PHE A 196 -27.65 5.48 14.36
C PHE A 196 -29.04 5.91 14.84
N ALA A 197 -29.20 6.15 16.15
CA ALA A 197 -30.45 6.63 16.75
C ALA A 197 -30.90 7.97 16.16
N ALA A 198 -29.97 8.88 15.85
CA ALA A 198 -30.29 10.15 15.19
C ALA A 198 -30.94 9.93 13.81
N ILE A 199 -30.45 8.96 13.03
CA ILE A 199 -31.04 8.59 11.73
C ILE A 199 -32.41 7.96 11.92
N VAL A 200 -32.54 7.00 12.84
CA VAL A 200 -33.81 6.34 13.18
C VAL A 200 -34.87 7.35 13.64
N SER A 201 -34.47 8.42 14.33
CA SER A 201 -35.39 9.49 14.75
C SER A 201 -35.92 10.32 13.57
N THR A 202 -35.14 10.42 12.48
CA THR A 202 -35.44 11.24 11.31
C THR A 202 -36.16 10.47 10.20
N SER A 203 -35.98 9.14 10.10
CA SER A 203 -36.67 8.28 9.12
C SER A 203 -37.78 7.44 9.78
N PRO A 204 -39.05 7.68 9.42
CA PRO A 204 -40.16 6.82 9.83
C PRO A 204 -40.07 5.40 9.25
N GLU A 205 -39.58 5.23 8.01
CA GLU A 205 -39.47 3.90 7.38
C GLU A 205 -38.50 3.00 8.14
N LEU A 206 -37.30 3.51 8.45
CA LEU A 206 -36.29 2.75 9.18
C LEU A 206 -36.78 2.34 10.58
N ARG A 207 -37.51 3.23 11.26
CA ARG A 207 -38.08 2.93 12.57
C ARG A 207 -39.10 1.81 12.53
N ALA A 208 -39.97 1.80 11.51
CA ALA A 208 -40.95 0.74 11.33
C ALA A 208 -40.26 -0.61 11.05
N HIS A 209 -39.23 -0.59 10.19
CA HIS A 209 -38.43 -1.77 9.87
C HIS A 209 -37.76 -2.38 11.12
N LEU A 210 -37.10 -1.57 11.94
CA LEU A 210 -36.45 -2.02 13.17
C LEU A 210 -37.45 -2.56 14.22
N ALA A 211 -38.63 -1.95 14.32
CA ALA A 211 -39.69 -2.43 15.20
C ALA A 211 -40.17 -3.83 14.79
N GLU A 212 -40.33 -4.08 13.49
CA GLU A 212 -40.68 -5.39 12.95
C GLU A 212 -39.56 -6.42 13.18
N PHE A 213 -38.30 -6.05 12.94
CA PHE A 213 -37.16 -6.90 13.22
C PHE A 213 -37.10 -7.33 14.69
N THR A 214 -37.30 -6.39 15.61
CA THR A 214 -37.27 -6.63 17.06
C THR A 214 -38.43 -7.54 17.48
N ALA A 215 -39.63 -7.33 16.95
CA ALA A 215 -40.81 -8.18 17.21
C ALA A 215 -40.59 -9.62 16.70
N ARG A 216 -39.99 -9.80 15.51
CA ARG A 216 -39.64 -11.12 14.96
C ARG A 216 -38.56 -11.81 15.78
N SER A 217 -37.55 -11.08 16.25
CA SER A 217 -36.47 -11.62 17.09
C SER A 217 -37.00 -12.13 18.44
N GLN A 218 -37.92 -11.39 19.08
CA GLN A 218 -38.56 -11.77 20.33
C GLN A 218 -39.50 -12.99 20.19
N GLN A 219 -40.15 -13.16 19.04
CA GLN A 219 -41.04 -14.31 18.78
C GLN A 219 -40.30 -15.63 18.55
N ARG A 220 -39.00 -15.61 18.19
CA ARG A 220 -38.21 -16.83 17.94
C ARG A 220 -37.60 -17.47 19.19
N GLN A 221 -37.72 -16.87 20.36
CA GLN A 221 -37.20 -17.45 21.62
C GLN A 221 -38.33 -18.10 22.43
N ASN A 222 -38.60 -19.39 22.21
CA ASN A 222 -39.40 -20.21 23.13
C ASN A 222 -38.50 -21.00 24.11
N HIS A 223 -39.01 -21.24 25.33
CA HIS A 223 -38.34 -21.77 26.53
C HIS A 223 -37.69 -23.19 26.40
N ARG A 224 -37.61 -23.78 25.21
CA ARG A 224 -36.96 -25.09 24.95
C ARG A 224 -36.10 -25.18 23.68
N GLY A 225 -35.80 -24.07 22.99
CA GLY A 225 -34.73 -24.06 21.97
C GLY A 225 -34.93 -24.96 20.75
N GLU A 226 -36.16 -25.35 20.41
CA GLU A 226 -36.47 -26.01 19.14
C GLU A 226 -37.02 -24.99 18.14
N ALA A 227 -36.45 -24.96 16.93
CA ALA A 227 -36.89 -24.09 15.85
C ALA A 227 -38.18 -24.63 15.21
N GLU A 228 -39.20 -23.79 15.11
CA GLU A 228 -40.34 -24.04 14.23
C GLU A 228 -39.88 -23.84 12.78
N ILE A 229 -39.80 -24.93 12.03
CA ILE A 229 -39.44 -24.91 10.61
C ILE A 229 -40.65 -24.40 9.83
N ALA A 230 -40.63 -23.11 9.44
CA ALA A 230 -41.48 -22.62 8.37
C ALA A 230 -40.95 -23.16 7.03
N MET A 231 -41.50 -24.29 6.58
CA MET A 231 -41.31 -24.76 5.21
C MET A 231 -42.14 -23.90 4.27
N SER A 232 -41.47 -23.14 3.40
CA SER A 232 -42.05 -22.67 2.15
C SER A 232 -41.31 -23.33 1.00
N ALA A 233 -41.88 -24.41 0.47
CA ALA A 233 -41.55 -24.96 -0.82
C ALA A 233 -42.56 -24.41 -1.83
N GLY A 234 -42.17 -23.37 -2.55
CA GLY A 234 -42.96 -22.79 -3.63
C GLY A 234 -42.07 -22.49 -4.82
N HIS A 235 -42.05 -23.39 -5.80
CA HIS A 235 -41.41 -23.18 -7.09
C HIS A 235 -42.49 -22.84 -8.12
N VAL A 236 -42.86 -21.56 -8.25
CA VAL A 236 -43.62 -21.04 -9.41
C VAL A 236 -43.30 -19.56 -9.61
N GLY A 237 -42.72 -19.20 -10.76
CA GLY A 237 -42.57 -17.81 -11.21
C GLY A 237 -41.59 -17.68 -12.38
N GLU A 238 -42.08 -17.21 -13.54
CA GLU A 238 -41.23 -16.73 -14.62
C GLU A 238 -40.42 -15.54 -14.09
N HIS A 239 -39.09 -15.68 -14.05
CA HIS A 239 -38.22 -14.60 -13.58
C HIS A 239 -38.17 -13.52 -14.65
N GLU A 240 -38.44 -12.26 -14.26
CA GLU A 240 -38.06 -11.12 -15.10
C GLU A 240 -36.54 -11.19 -15.30
N LEU A 241 -36.12 -11.30 -16.56
CA LEU A 241 -34.70 -11.21 -16.90
C LEU A 241 -34.21 -9.83 -16.45
N PRO A 242 -33.16 -9.74 -15.61
CA PRO A 242 -32.67 -8.46 -15.13
C PRO A 242 -32.25 -7.62 -16.34
N GLY A 243 -32.89 -6.46 -16.49
CA GLY A 243 -32.47 -5.45 -17.45
C GLY A 243 -31.05 -4.98 -17.10
N ALA A 244 -30.05 -5.49 -17.82
CA ALA A 244 -28.66 -5.17 -17.54
C ALA A 244 -28.28 -3.82 -18.15
N PHE A 245 -28.62 -2.72 -17.48
CA PHE A 245 -27.93 -1.45 -17.70
C PHE A 245 -26.65 -1.45 -16.85
N ALA A 246 -25.55 -0.90 -17.38
CA ALA A 246 -24.30 -0.77 -16.65
C ALA A 246 -24.28 0.57 -15.92
N ASP A 247 -24.61 0.56 -14.62
CA ASP A 247 -24.52 1.76 -13.80
C ASP A 247 -23.07 2.19 -13.57
N TYR A 248 -22.85 3.49 -13.63
CA TYR A 248 -21.55 4.12 -13.37
C TYR A 248 -21.44 4.54 -11.91
N GLU A 249 -20.21 4.54 -11.39
CA GLU A 249 -19.91 5.12 -10.10
C GLU A 249 -20.24 6.63 -10.09
N LEU A 250 -21.09 7.05 -9.16
CA LEU A 250 -21.59 8.43 -9.09
C LEU A 250 -20.56 9.44 -8.57
N LYS A 251 -19.54 8.97 -7.83
CA LYS A 251 -18.43 9.77 -7.28
C LYS A 251 -17.08 9.17 -7.70
N PRO A 252 -16.73 9.25 -9.00
CA PRO A 252 -15.50 8.67 -9.52
C PRO A 252 -14.28 9.39 -8.95
N ARG A 253 -13.22 8.62 -8.76
CA ARG A 253 -11.98 9.09 -8.16
C ARG A 253 -11.18 9.96 -9.13
N GLU A 254 -10.69 11.10 -8.63
CA GLU A 254 -9.80 12.01 -9.33
C GLU A 254 -8.40 11.98 -8.70
N TYR A 255 -7.38 11.72 -9.52
CA TYR A 255 -5.98 11.70 -9.12
C TYR A 255 -5.32 13.01 -9.51
N GLU A 256 -5.04 13.86 -8.51
CA GLU A 256 -4.23 15.05 -8.72
C GLU A 256 -2.74 14.70 -8.83
N LEU A 257 -2.00 15.50 -9.61
CA LEU A 257 -0.55 15.36 -9.68
C LEU A 257 0.10 15.91 -8.42
N SER A 258 0.87 15.06 -7.74
CA SER A 258 1.75 15.48 -6.64
C SER A 258 3.04 16.09 -7.19
N VAL A 259 3.72 16.89 -6.37
CA VAL A 259 4.96 17.58 -6.73
C VAL A 259 6.09 17.21 -5.78
N ALA A 260 7.26 16.86 -6.34
CA ALA A 260 8.52 16.85 -5.61
C ALA A 260 9.44 17.94 -6.15
N GLN A 261 9.97 18.75 -5.24
CA GLN A 261 10.76 19.94 -5.56
C GLN A 261 12.00 20.04 -4.69
N THR A 262 13.09 20.53 -5.27
CA THR A 262 14.32 20.83 -4.55
C THR A 262 15.04 22.01 -5.20
N ILE A 263 15.85 22.72 -4.42
CA ILE A 263 16.64 23.85 -4.89
C ILE A 263 18.10 23.43 -4.91
N LEU A 264 18.69 23.35 -6.10
CA LEU A 264 20.12 23.19 -6.28
C LEU A 264 20.80 24.56 -6.16
N ARG A 265 21.86 24.64 -5.35
CA ARG A 265 22.65 25.85 -5.13
C ARG A 265 24.10 25.62 -5.51
N VAL A 266 24.61 26.42 -6.44
CA VAL A 266 25.99 26.33 -6.94
C VAL A 266 26.65 27.69 -6.86
N HIS A 267 27.81 27.80 -6.20
CA HIS A 267 28.56 29.05 -6.19
C HIS A 267 29.12 29.32 -7.61
N THR A 268 28.95 30.54 -8.12
CA THR A 268 29.42 30.96 -9.47
C THR A 268 30.88 30.61 -9.71
N ARG A 269 31.78 30.99 -8.78
CA ARG A 269 33.21 30.66 -8.79
C ARG A 269 33.49 29.17 -9.03
N VAL A 270 32.65 28.27 -8.52
CA VAL A 270 32.83 26.83 -8.70
C VAL A 270 32.45 26.41 -10.12
N ALA A 271 31.32 26.91 -10.63
CA ALA A 271 30.91 26.69 -12.00
C ALA A 271 31.93 27.28 -13.01
N ASP A 272 32.53 28.43 -12.70
CA ASP A 272 33.44 29.13 -13.60
C ASP A 272 34.86 28.54 -13.60
N LEU A 273 35.42 28.26 -12.41
CA LEU A 273 36.84 27.90 -12.27
C LEU A 273 37.09 26.39 -12.21
N TYR A 274 36.10 25.58 -11.80
CA TYR A 274 36.28 24.15 -11.54
C TYR A 274 35.50 23.25 -12.50
N ASN A 275 35.30 23.69 -13.75
CA ASN A 275 34.47 23.01 -14.74
C ASN A 275 35.19 21.91 -15.56
N GLY A 276 36.50 21.72 -15.37
CA GLY A 276 37.30 20.72 -16.09
C GLY A 276 37.81 19.60 -15.16
N PRO A 277 37.74 18.32 -15.57
CA PRO A 277 37.20 17.79 -16.83
C PRO A 277 35.68 17.60 -16.85
N MET A 278 34.98 17.85 -15.74
CA MET A 278 33.54 17.62 -15.59
C MET A 278 32.84 18.90 -15.16
N ASN A 279 31.70 19.18 -15.78
CA ASN A 279 30.91 20.35 -15.47
C ASN A 279 30.26 20.18 -14.09
N GLN A 280 30.61 21.06 -13.14
CA GLN A 280 30.15 20.93 -11.75
C GLN A 280 28.64 21.12 -11.62
N THR A 281 28.08 22.05 -12.40
CA THR A 281 26.65 22.33 -12.37
C THR A 281 25.86 21.16 -12.94
N GLU A 282 26.32 20.58 -14.06
CA GLU A 282 25.68 19.40 -14.66
C GLU A 282 25.75 18.18 -13.74
N GLU A 283 26.90 17.91 -13.11
CA GLU A 283 27.03 16.78 -12.19
C GLU A 283 26.19 16.96 -10.92
N GLN A 284 26.15 18.16 -10.35
CA GLN A 284 25.28 18.43 -9.20
C GLN A 284 23.79 18.36 -9.57
N LEU A 285 23.42 18.84 -10.76
CA LEU A 285 22.07 18.71 -11.28
C LEU A 285 21.70 17.24 -11.48
N ARG A 286 22.57 16.44 -12.09
CA ARG A 286 22.38 15.00 -12.27
C ARG A 286 22.13 14.28 -10.95
N LEU A 287 22.97 14.52 -9.93
CA LEU A 287 22.79 13.92 -8.60
C LEU A 287 21.48 14.36 -7.94
N THR A 288 21.10 15.63 -8.11
CA THR A 288 19.85 16.19 -7.59
C THR A 288 18.64 15.52 -8.25
N ILE A 289 18.68 15.35 -9.57
CA ILE A 289 17.64 14.65 -10.34
C ILE A 289 17.55 13.19 -9.87
N GLU A 290 18.68 12.49 -9.72
CA GLU A 290 18.71 11.12 -9.22
C GLU A 290 18.02 10.98 -7.86
N ALA A 291 18.35 11.85 -6.88
CA ALA A 291 17.72 11.85 -5.58
C ALA A 291 16.20 12.14 -5.65
N LEU A 292 15.80 13.06 -6.52
CA LEU A 292 14.39 13.40 -6.73
C LEU A 292 13.62 12.24 -7.41
N ARG A 293 14.24 11.46 -8.29
CA ARG A 293 13.67 10.22 -8.85
C ARG A 293 13.57 9.11 -7.79
N GLU A 294 14.55 8.99 -6.90
CA GLU A 294 14.47 8.05 -5.76
C GLU A 294 13.32 8.41 -4.81
N ARG A 295 13.09 9.70 -4.58
CA ARG A 295 11.93 10.20 -3.83
C ARG A 295 10.61 9.92 -4.57
N GLN A 296 10.59 10.14 -5.89
CA GLN A 296 9.44 9.83 -6.73
C GLN A 296 9.03 8.36 -6.63
N GLU A 297 9.98 7.42 -6.79
CA GLU A 297 9.68 5.99 -6.64
C GLU A 297 9.16 5.64 -5.24
N HIS A 298 9.72 6.26 -4.20
CA HIS A 298 9.25 6.06 -2.84
C HIS A 298 7.78 6.49 -2.66
N GLU A 299 7.41 7.64 -3.18
CA GLU A 299 6.03 8.16 -3.10
C GLU A 299 5.05 7.31 -3.92
N LEU A 300 5.43 6.85 -5.11
CA LEU A 300 4.59 5.94 -5.90
C LEU A 300 4.30 4.62 -5.17
N ILE A 301 5.19 4.18 -4.27
CA ILE A 301 4.96 2.99 -3.45
C ILE A 301 4.18 3.30 -2.17
N ASN A 302 4.59 4.34 -1.42
CA ASN A 302 4.20 4.54 -0.02
C ASN A 302 3.29 5.75 0.24
N ASN A 303 3.01 6.59 -0.75
CA ASN A 303 2.11 7.71 -0.53
C ASN A 303 0.71 7.20 -0.16
N ARG A 304 0.06 7.79 0.85
CA ARG A 304 -1.26 7.34 1.31
C ARG A 304 -2.38 7.67 0.32
N GLU A 305 -2.25 8.76 -0.41
CA GLU A 305 -3.25 9.22 -1.37
C GLU A 305 -3.20 8.40 -2.64
N PHE A 306 -2.04 8.20 -3.28
CA PHE A 306 -1.95 7.49 -4.58
C PHE A 306 -0.97 6.32 -4.61
N GLY A 307 -0.20 6.10 -3.54
CA GLY A 307 0.83 5.07 -3.50
C GLY A 307 0.25 3.66 -3.55
N LEU A 308 0.91 2.78 -4.30
CA LEU A 308 0.42 1.45 -4.67
C LEU A 308 0.18 0.54 -3.46
N LEU A 309 1.00 0.63 -2.41
CA LEU A 309 0.82 -0.18 -1.20
C LEU A 309 -0.40 0.23 -0.41
N HIS A 310 -0.76 1.51 -0.38
CA HIS A 310 -1.92 1.98 0.39
C HIS A 310 -3.21 1.88 -0.41
N ASN A 311 -3.14 1.97 -1.73
CA ASN A 311 -4.30 2.03 -2.61
C ASN A 311 -4.70 0.70 -3.25
N ALA A 312 -3.98 -0.39 -2.96
CA ALA A 312 -4.42 -1.72 -3.34
C ALA A 312 -5.70 -2.09 -2.58
N ASP A 313 -6.70 -2.51 -3.34
CA ASP A 313 -8.01 -2.93 -2.85
C ASP A 313 -7.88 -4.06 -1.81
N PHE A 314 -8.70 -4.01 -0.75
CA PHE A 314 -8.63 -4.96 0.35
C PHE A 314 -8.85 -6.42 -0.10
N LYS A 315 -9.73 -6.68 -1.08
CA LYS A 315 -9.94 -8.03 -1.65
C LYS A 315 -8.72 -8.56 -2.40
N GLN A 316 -7.78 -7.68 -2.76
CA GLN A 316 -6.54 -8.01 -3.45
C GLN A 316 -5.33 -8.06 -2.52
N ARG A 317 -5.56 -7.89 -1.22
CA ARG A 317 -4.57 -8.13 -0.18
C ARG A 317 -4.73 -9.54 0.34
N ILE A 318 -3.63 -10.25 0.43
CA ILE A 318 -3.59 -11.62 0.95
C ILE A 318 -2.50 -11.74 2.00
N GLN A 319 -2.72 -12.64 2.95
CA GLN A 319 -1.75 -12.99 3.97
C GLN A 319 -1.09 -14.33 3.59
N PRO A 320 0.22 -14.49 3.80
CA PRO A 320 0.90 -15.76 3.56
C PRO A 320 0.39 -16.83 4.54
N HIS A 321 0.16 -18.04 4.04
CA HIS A 321 -0.42 -19.14 4.82
C HIS A 321 0.38 -19.48 6.07
N SER A 322 1.70 -19.35 6.00
CA SER A 322 2.65 -19.70 7.06
C SER A 322 3.45 -18.51 7.58
N GLY A 323 3.09 -17.29 7.19
CA GLY A 323 3.89 -16.08 7.41
C GLY A 323 5.03 -15.89 6.41
N ARG A 324 5.60 -16.96 5.83
CA ARG A 324 6.72 -16.90 4.88
C ARG A 324 6.21 -16.81 3.44
N PRO A 325 6.98 -16.23 2.49
CA PRO A 325 6.57 -16.16 1.09
C PRO A 325 6.85 -17.49 0.39
N THR A 326 5.92 -18.43 0.46
CA THR A 326 6.03 -19.73 -0.19
C THR A 326 5.61 -19.64 -1.66
N PRO A 327 6.06 -20.57 -2.53
CA PRO A 327 5.58 -20.67 -3.91
C PRO A 327 4.06 -20.61 -4.06
N ASP A 328 3.33 -21.24 -3.14
CA ASP A 328 1.87 -21.30 -3.17
C ASP A 328 1.25 -19.93 -2.91
N ASP A 329 1.87 -19.12 -2.04
CA ASP A 329 1.44 -17.73 -1.80
C ASP A 329 1.68 -16.84 -3.04
N LEU A 330 2.75 -17.10 -3.80
CA LEU A 330 2.99 -16.42 -5.09
C LEU A 330 1.99 -16.86 -6.16
N ASP A 331 1.67 -18.15 -6.22
CA ASP A 331 0.66 -18.68 -7.14
C ASP A 331 -0.75 -18.13 -6.78
N GLU A 332 -1.10 -17.99 -5.49
CA GLU A 332 -2.34 -17.33 -5.07
C GLU A 332 -2.36 -15.85 -5.50
N LEU A 333 -1.25 -15.13 -5.28
CA LEU A 333 -1.13 -13.72 -5.67
C LEU A 333 -1.31 -13.53 -7.20
N LEU A 334 -0.83 -14.48 -8.00
CA LEU A 334 -1.02 -14.52 -9.45
C LEU A 334 -2.45 -14.85 -9.85
N CYS A 335 -3.08 -15.85 -9.23
CA CYS A 335 -4.39 -16.34 -9.63
C CYS A 335 -5.51 -15.33 -9.40
N ARG A 336 -5.37 -14.39 -8.46
CA ARG A 336 -6.38 -13.34 -8.20
C ARG A 336 -6.52 -12.31 -9.31
N ARG A 337 -5.63 -12.30 -10.29
CA ARG A 337 -5.53 -11.24 -11.30
C ARG A 337 -5.13 -11.80 -12.66
N ARG A 338 -5.66 -11.20 -13.71
CA ARG A 338 -5.27 -11.55 -15.08
C ARG A 338 -4.10 -10.68 -15.52
N GLY A 339 -3.16 -11.26 -16.26
CA GLY A 339 -2.15 -10.50 -17.00
C GLY A 339 -1.10 -9.78 -16.14
N THR A 340 -0.73 -10.33 -14.99
CA THR A 340 0.40 -9.83 -14.18
C THR A 340 1.66 -9.71 -15.04
N LYS A 341 2.29 -8.53 -15.01
CA LYS A 341 3.49 -8.21 -15.78
C LYS A 341 4.78 -8.37 -14.98
N PHE A 342 4.75 -8.09 -13.69
CA PHE A 342 5.89 -8.28 -12.79
C PHE A 342 5.45 -8.33 -11.33
N PHE A 343 6.29 -8.93 -10.50
CA PHE A 343 6.28 -8.75 -9.06
C PHE A 343 7.26 -7.66 -8.65
N LEU A 344 6.96 -6.97 -7.56
CA LEU A 344 7.83 -5.99 -6.94
C LEU A 344 7.99 -6.34 -5.46
N ALA A 345 9.23 -6.51 -5.01
CA ALA A 345 9.51 -6.89 -3.63
C ALA A 345 10.81 -6.27 -3.12
N HIS A 346 10.90 -6.07 -1.80
CA HIS A 346 12.15 -5.65 -1.19
C HIS A 346 13.26 -6.72 -1.42
N PRO A 347 14.53 -6.36 -1.70
CA PRO A 347 15.59 -7.33 -1.96
C PRO A 347 15.74 -8.43 -0.90
N ARG A 348 15.56 -8.09 0.38
CA ARG A 348 15.55 -9.06 1.50
C ARG A 348 14.37 -10.03 1.45
N THR A 349 13.22 -9.59 0.92
CA THR A 349 12.03 -10.41 0.69
C THR A 349 12.24 -11.34 -0.49
N ILE A 350 12.90 -10.86 -1.56
CA ILE A 350 13.35 -11.72 -2.68
C ILE A 350 14.31 -12.81 -2.19
N ALA A 351 15.24 -12.46 -1.30
CA ALA A 351 16.11 -13.46 -0.68
C ALA A 351 15.32 -14.47 0.19
N ALA A 352 14.23 -14.04 0.85
CA ALA A 352 13.36 -14.95 1.61
C ALA A 352 12.59 -15.90 0.69
N MET A 353 12.04 -15.40 -0.43
CA MET A 353 11.45 -16.24 -1.48
C MET A 353 12.44 -17.28 -1.99
N GLY A 354 13.67 -16.87 -2.31
CA GLY A 354 14.73 -17.77 -2.76
C GLY A 354 15.04 -18.87 -1.73
N ARG A 355 14.99 -18.59 -0.42
CA ARG A 355 15.16 -19.62 0.61
C ARG A 355 14.00 -20.62 0.62
N GLU A 356 12.77 -20.15 0.48
CA GLU A 356 11.59 -21.02 0.44
C GLU A 356 11.52 -21.87 -0.84
N PHE A 357 12.04 -21.35 -1.97
CA PHE A 357 12.22 -22.08 -3.21
C PHE A 357 13.29 -23.17 -3.05
N ASN A 358 14.47 -22.83 -2.54
CA ASN A 358 15.56 -23.77 -2.31
C ASN A 358 15.16 -24.89 -1.33
N ALA A 359 14.44 -24.56 -0.25
CA ALA A 359 13.94 -25.54 0.71
C ALA A 359 12.98 -26.57 0.09
N ARG A 360 12.32 -26.21 -1.02
CA ARG A 360 11.41 -27.07 -1.79
C ARG A 360 12.08 -27.66 -3.05
N GLY A 361 13.37 -27.42 -3.25
CA GLY A 361 14.10 -27.88 -4.44
C GLY A 361 13.65 -27.21 -5.74
N LEU A 362 13.07 -26.01 -5.65
CA LEU A 362 12.58 -25.24 -6.79
C LEU A 362 13.63 -24.20 -7.20
N TYR A 363 13.88 -24.10 -8.50
CA TYR A 363 14.77 -23.10 -9.09
C TYR A 363 13.94 -22.25 -10.05
N PRO A 364 13.62 -20.99 -9.71
CA PRO A 364 12.83 -20.13 -10.58
C PRO A 364 13.59 -19.86 -11.88
N ASP A 365 12.85 -19.82 -12.99
CA ASP A 365 13.39 -19.47 -14.29
C ASP A 365 13.88 -18.01 -14.31
N HIS A 366 14.64 -17.66 -15.35
CA HIS A 366 15.01 -16.27 -15.62
C HIS A 366 14.26 -15.76 -16.85
N THR A 367 13.91 -14.47 -16.84
CA THR A 367 13.36 -13.78 -18.01
C THR A 367 14.26 -12.63 -18.41
N ASP A 368 14.35 -12.38 -19.71
CA ASP A 368 15.02 -11.19 -20.24
C ASP A 368 14.10 -9.99 -20.13
N LEU A 369 14.56 -8.96 -19.42
CA LEU A 369 13.82 -7.73 -19.26
C LEU A 369 14.72 -6.55 -19.64
N GLY A 370 14.64 -6.16 -20.91
CA GLY A 370 15.42 -5.06 -21.47
C GLY A 370 16.93 -5.35 -21.51
N GLY A 371 17.32 -6.58 -21.80
CA GLY A 371 18.72 -7.04 -21.85
C GLY A 371 19.28 -7.50 -20.51
N GLN A 372 18.47 -7.49 -19.44
CA GLN A 372 18.87 -7.92 -18.10
C GLN A 372 18.09 -9.18 -17.70
N GLN A 373 18.82 -10.23 -17.33
CA GLN A 373 18.25 -11.47 -16.82
C GLN A 373 17.79 -11.29 -15.38
N VAL A 374 16.50 -11.45 -15.13
CA VAL A 374 15.89 -11.34 -13.79
C VAL A 374 15.19 -12.63 -13.40
N PRO A 375 15.19 -13.05 -12.11
CA PRO A 375 14.43 -14.20 -11.65
C PRO A 375 12.94 -14.02 -11.96
N ALA A 376 12.25 -15.10 -12.28
CA ALA A 376 10.84 -15.10 -12.64
C ALA A 376 10.13 -16.30 -12.03
N TRP A 377 8.87 -16.08 -11.64
CA TRP A 377 7.98 -17.13 -11.17
C TRP A 377 6.84 -17.27 -12.17
N ARG A 378 6.65 -18.47 -12.75
CA ARG A 378 5.66 -18.74 -13.81
C ARG A 378 5.76 -17.78 -15.00
N GLY A 379 6.97 -17.39 -15.38
CA GLY A 379 7.23 -16.43 -16.46
C GLY A 379 6.97 -14.96 -16.08
N VAL A 380 6.60 -14.66 -14.84
CA VAL A 380 6.44 -13.29 -14.32
C VAL A 380 7.71 -12.87 -13.57
N PRO A 381 8.42 -11.83 -14.01
CA PRO A 381 9.67 -11.38 -13.41
C PRO A 381 9.48 -10.84 -11.98
N ILE A 382 10.43 -11.12 -11.11
CA ILE A 382 10.49 -10.64 -9.73
C ILE A 382 11.52 -9.51 -9.63
N LEU A 383 11.05 -8.28 -9.47
CA LEU A 383 11.89 -7.09 -9.53
C LEU A 383 12.18 -6.53 -8.12
N PRO A 384 13.45 -6.17 -7.83
CA PRO A 384 13.80 -5.55 -6.56
C PRO A 384 13.33 -4.10 -6.47
N CYS A 385 12.68 -3.75 -5.36
CA CYS A 385 12.37 -2.38 -4.99
C CYS A 385 12.72 -2.12 -3.53
N GLY A 386 13.75 -1.32 -3.29
CA GLY A 386 14.18 -0.95 -1.93
C GLY A 386 13.22 0.01 -1.22
N LYS A 387 12.17 0.50 -1.90
CA LYS A 387 11.21 1.45 -1.33
C LYS A 387 10.04 0.77 -0.61
N ILE A 388 9.87 -0.55 -0.78
CA ILE A 388 8.89 -1.33 -0.02
C ILE A 388 9.40 -1.46 1.42
N PRO A 389 8.63 -1.06 2.44
CA PRO A 389 9.11 -0.97 3.81
C PRO A 389 9.30 -2.37 4.43
N ILE A 390 10.27 -2.45 5.34
CA ILE A 390 10.41 -3.58 6.27
C ILE A 390 10.04 -3.07 7.65
N THR A 391 9.08 -3.74 8.29
CA THR A 391 8.62 -3.42 9.63
C THR A 391 9.67 -3.78 10.70
N PRO A 392 9.59 -3.21 11.91
CA PRO A 392 10.41 -3.63 13.05
C PRO A 392 10.33 -5.15 13.32
N GLU A 393 9.16 -5.74 13.12
CA GLU A 393 8.84 -7.17 13.27
C GLU A 393 9.44 -8.04 12.15
N LYS A 394 10.21 -7.44 11.23
CA LYS A 394 10.82 -8.12 10.08
C LYS A 394 9.79 -8.76 9.17
N THR A 395 8.72 -8.02 8.89
CA THR A 395 7.78 -8.30 7.82
C THR A 395 7.89 -7.27 6.71
N SER A 396 7.45 -7.63 5.51
CA SER A 396 7.45 -6.80 4.29
C SER A 396 6.23 -7.15 3.45
N SER A 397 6.03 -6.45 2.34
CA SER A 397 5.04 -6.82 1.33
C SER A 397 5.67 -7.26 0.00
N ILE A 398 4.90 -7.97 -0.82
CA ILE A 398 5.19 -8.28 -2.23
C ILE A 398 4.02 -7.77 -3.06
N LEU A 399 4.28 -6.95 -4.07
CA LEU A 399 3.25 -6.51 -5.02
C LEU A 399 3.29 -7.39 -6.27
N ALA A 400 2.11 -7.69 -6.83
CA ALA A 400 1.94 -8.21 -8.18
C ALA A 400 1.11 -7.22 -9.00
N MET A 401 1.60 -6.85 -10.19
CA MET A 401 1.03 -5.74 -10.94
C MET A 401 0.72 -6.09 -12.39
N ARG A 402 -0.50 -5.76 -12.84
CA ARG A 402 -0.84 -5.56 -14.25
C ARG A 402 -0.63 -4.09 -14.58
N THR A 403 -0.07 -3.76 -15.74
CA THR A 403 0.22 -2.36 -16.13
C THR A 403 -0.36 -1.99 -17.49
N GLY A 404 -0.58 -0.68 -17.69
CA GLY A 404 -1.02 -0.07 -18.95
C GLY A 404 -2.51 0.20 -19.03
N GLU A 405 -2.87 1.28 -19.71
CA GLU A 405 -4.25 1.75 -19.84
C GLU A 405 -5.12 0.77 -20.64
N GLU A 406 -4.62 0.27 -21.77
CA GLU A 406 -5.31 -0.72 -22.62
C GLU A 406 -5.66 -2.01 -21.86
N ASN A 407 -4.82 -2.40 -20.91
CA ASN A 407 -5.01 -3.60 -20.10
C ASN A 407 -5.79 -3.32 -18.81
N GLN A 408 -6.29 -2.10 -18.60
CA GLN A 408 -6.90 -1.68 -17.34
C GLN A 408 -5.97 -2.02 -16.16
N GLY A 409 -4.69 -1.66 -16.30
CA GLY A 409 -3.65 -1.92 -15.31
C GLY A 409 -3.37 -0.70 -14.44
N VAL A 410 -2.18 -0.71 -13.84
CA VAL A 410 -1.59 0.47 -13.22
C VAL A 410 -0.90 1.33 -14.26
N ILE A 411 -1.08 2.64 -14.12
CA ILE A 411 -0.41 3.66 -14.92
C ILE A 411 0.27 4.69 -14.02
N GLY A 412 1.42 5.19 -14.47
CA GLY A 412 2.02 6.40 -13.92
C GLY A 412 1.41 7.62 -14.58
N LEU A 413 1.19 8.68 -13.83
CA LEU A 413 0.67 9.95 -14.33
C LEU A 413 1.79 10.98 -14.31
N ARG A 414 1.97 11.72 -15.41
CA ARG A 414 2.94 12.81 -15.50
C ARG A 414 2.41 13.96 -16.34
N GLN A 415 3.00 15.13 -16.19
CA GLN A 415 2.76 16.28 -17.06
C GLN A 415 4.01 16.56 -17.89
N THR A 416 3.89 16.50 -19.22
CA THR A 416 4.94 16.89 -20.17
C THR A 416 4.65 18.27 -20.75
N GLY A 417 5.66 18.91 -21.37
CA GLY A 417 5.53 20.26 -21.92
C GLY A 417 5.60 21.35 -20.85
N LEU A 418 6.32 21.09 -19.75
CA LEU A 418 6.51 22.07 -18.68
C LEU A 418 7.43 23.22 -19.17
N PRO A 419 7.26 24.46 -18.67
CA PRO A 419 8.26 25.50 -18.87
C PRO A 419 9.63 25.03 -18.33
N ASP A 420 10.68 25.24 -19.11
CA ASP A 420 12.04 24.79 -18.79
C ASP A 420 12.14 23.27 -18.51
N GLU A 421 11.37 22.47 -19.26
CA GLU A 421 11.44 21.00 -19.19
C GLU A 421 12.82 20.50 -19.63
N TYR A 422 13.45 19.72 -18.74
CA TYR A 422 14.77 19.13 -18.94
C TYR A 422 14.64 17.67 -19.43
N GLU A 423 13.73 16.92 -18.83
CA GLU A 423 13.33 15.56 -19.22
C GLU A 423 11.81 15.41 -19.06
N PRO A 424 11.15 14.43 -19.72
CA PRO A 424 9.71 14.24 -19.60
C PRO A 424 9.21 14.20 -18.14
N GLY A 425 8.40 15.19 -17.76
CA GLY A 425 7.86 15.34 -16.40
C GLY A 425 8.83 15.91 -15.36
N LEU A 426 9.95 16.52 -15.79
CA LEU A 426 10.94 17.14 -14.92
C LEU A 426 11.41 18.48 -15.51
N SER A 427 11.26 19.55 -14.73
CA SER A 427 11.66 20.91 -15.11
C SER A 427 12.80 21.43 -14.25
N VAL A 428 13.73 22.17 -14.84
CA VAL A 428 14.86 22.82 -14.15
C VAL A 428 14.83 24.31 -14.45
N ARG A 429 14.41 25.11 -13.47
CA ARG A 429 14.21 26.55 -13.65
C ARG A 429 15.28 27.35 -12.92
N PHE A 430 15.95 28.26 -13.63
CA PHE A 430 16.88 29.21 -13.00
C PHE A 430 16.12 30.24 -12.17
N MET A 431 16.50 30.40 -10.90
CA MET A 431 15.86 31.32 -9.95
C MET A 431 16.58 32.65 -9.79
N GLY A 432 17.82 32.77 -10.28
CA GLY A 432 18.67 33.95 -10.08
C GLY A 432 19.98 33.63 -9.35
N ILE A 433 20.72 34.71 -9.08
CA ILE A 433 21.98 34.70 -8.33
C ILE A 433 21.82 35.64 -7.14
N ASP A 434 22.16 35.17 -5.94
CA ASP A 434 22.08 35.99 -4.74
C ASP A 434 23.30 36.91 -4.53
N GLU A 435 23.26 37.76 -3.50
CA GLU A 435 24.34 38.68 -3.13
C GLU A 435 25.66 37.97 -2.78
N LYS A 436 25.62 36.65 -2.52
CA LYS A 436 26.80 35.82 -2.22
C LYS A 436 27.31 35.08 -3.47
N ALA A 437 26.81 35.44 -4.65
CA ALA A 437 27.16 34.81 -5.92
C ALA A 437 26.82 33.31 -5.95
N ILE A 438 25.69 32.92 -5.34
CA ILE A 438 25.14 31.56 -5.41
C ILE A 438 24.05 31.53 -6.46
N ILE A 439 24.24 30.71 -7.48
CA ILE A 439 23.24 30.38 -8.50
C ILE A 439 22.24 29.39 -7.90
N SER A 440 20.95 29.65 -8.04
CA SER A 440 19.88 28.75 -7.61
C SER A 440 19.08 28.20 -8.78
N TYR A 441 18.88 26.88 -8.81
CA TYR A 441 18.00 26.18 -9.75
C TYR A 441 16.88 25.46 -8.99
N LEU A 442 15.63 25.69 -9.38
CA LEU A 442 14.48 24.93 -8.90
C LEU A 442 14.30 23.70 -9.79
N VAL A 443 14.48 22.51 -9.22
CA VAL A 443 14.24 21.23 -9.89
C VAL A 443 12.89 20.71 -9.41
N SER A 444 11.95 20.49 -10.33
CA SER A 444 10.59 20.02 -10.01
C SER A 444 10.23 18.81 -10.85
N THR A 445 9.49 17.87 -10.27
CA THR A 445 8.77 16.83 -11.01
C THR A 445 7.34 16.72 -10.54
N TYR A 446 6.43 16.46 -11.48
CA TYR A 446 5.01 16.28 -11.22
C TYR A 446 4.61 14.86 -11.57
N TYR A 447 4.05 14.13 -10.62
CA TYR A 447 3.72 12.72 -10.78
C TYR A 447 2.57 12.26 -9.90
N SER A 448 1.93 11.17 -10.31
CA SER A 448 0.99 10.39 -9.50
C SER A 448 0.93 8.96 -10.05
N ALA A 449 0.15 8.08 -9.45
CA ALA A 449 -0.16 6.75 -9.96
C ALA A 449 -1.66 6.47 -9.86
N ALA A 450 -2.21 5.81 -10.88
CA ALA A 450 -3.60 5.38 -10.87
C ALA A 450 -3.68 3.86 -11.07
N ILE A 451 -4.48 3.23 -10.21
CA ILE A 451 -4.89 1.83 -10.34
C ILE A 451 -6.24 1.88 -11.07
N LEU A 452 -6.33 1.43 -12.31
CA LEU A 452 -7.54 1.64 -13.11
C LEU A 452 -8.71 0.76 -12.64
N VAL A 453 -8.42 -0.47 -12.24
CA VAL A 453 -9.40 -1.40 -11.66
C VAL A 453 -8.80 -2.15 -10.46
N PRO A 454 -9.62 -2.57 -9.48
CA PRO A 454 -9.14 -3.19 -8.24
C PRO A 454 -8.17 -4.36 -8.44
N ASP A 455 -8.46 -5.27 -9.37
CA ASP A 455 -7.66 -6.47 -9.64
C ASP A 455 -6.32 -6.18 -10.36
N ALA A 456 -5.98 -4.91 -10.63
CA ALA A 456 -4.71 -4.55 -11.29
C ALA A 456 -3.49 -4.61 -10.34
N VAL A 457 -3.68 -4.40 -9.03
CA VAL A 457 -2.62 -4.52 -8.01
C VAL A 457 -3.02 -5.52 -6.93
N GLY A 458 -2.08 -6.35 -6.51
CA GLY A 458 -2.26 -7.32 -5.45
C GLY A 458 -1.09 -7.25 -4.52
N VAL A 459 -1.35 -7.47 -3.24
CA VAL A 459 -0.34 -7.34 -2.19
C VAL A 459 -0.37 -8.59 -1.33
N LEU A 460 0.75 -9.31 -1.29
CA LEU A 460 1.00 -10.28 -0.22
C LEU A 460 1.63 -9.52 0.94
N GLU A 461 0.93 -9.48 2.07
CA GLU A 461 1.28 -8.66 3.23
C GLU A 461 1.90 -9.48 4.36
N ASN A 462 2.50 -8.80 5.33
CA ASN A 462 3.07 -9.42 6.53
C ASN A 462 4.06 -10.58 6.23
N VAL A 463 4.76 -10.49 5.09
CA VAL A 463 5.71 -11.49 4.63
C VAL A 463 6.94 -11.48 5.53
N GLN A 464 7.13 -12.55 6.29
CA GLN A 464 8.25 -12.70 7.21
C GLN A 464 9.58 -12.89 6.45
N ILE A 465 10.57 -12.06 6.76
CA ILE A 465 11.89 -12.08 6.11
C ILE A 465 13.02 -12.66 6.98
N ALA A 466 12.79 -12.83 8.29
CA ALA A 466 13.87 -13.05 9.27
C ALA A 466 14.19 -14.51 9.59
N HIS A 467 13.46 -15.49 9.06
CA HIS A 467 13.74 -16.88 9.38
C HIS A 467 14.91 -17.42 8.52
N TRP A 468 15.99 -17.81 9.20
CA TRP A 468 17.05 -18.63 8.64
C TRP A 468 16.78 -20.07 9.04
N PRO A 469 16.66 -21.02 8.09
CA PRO A 469 16.65 -22.43 8.46
C PRO A 469 17.94 -22.75 9.23
N LYS A 470 17.80 -23.41 10.38
CA LYS A 470 18.93 -23.89 11.19
C LYS A 470 19.71 -24.97 10.47
#